data_AF-A0A7J4IXG9-F1
#
_entry.id   AF-A0A7J4IXG9-F1
#
_cell.length_a   1.000
_cell.length_b   1.000
_cell.length_c   1.000
_cell.angle_alpha   90.00
_cell.angle_beta   90.00
_cell.angle_gamma   90.00
#
_symmetry.space_group_name_H-M   'P 1'
#
loop_
_entity.id
_entity.type
_entity.pdbx_description
1 polymer ?
#
loop_
_entity_poly.entity_id
_entity_poly.type
_entity_poly.pdbx_seq_one_letter_code
_entity_poly.pdbx_strand_id
1 'polypeptide(L)'
;MHKNHGLLALVFVIYLLVLSGCSVKDSGAGNGAQDGNIPFQEQAPGIVGGGTENPQANGTPPQAQPDANVALSPIDACLVNATGAENADACLLSLAISGKNADPCMKLTAVSKSRCFKETALAALDGNLCAQVTDSALRRACYLGVAAGKSDISLCRQVPVIEDQDTCIKSIAIASKSVDGCNALFDAAAKDECYLAIAPSATDLSFCKKMSIRYIDGISLQDKCYLSNQQAMAKGDNCFMLSDAGLQSSCFLAAKSGPADANKTACTATGDDAAKESCNFWLATTTKNTGLCTQLPAERAVECTNKILDGNLPVEMCIGIKGAFEKNKCFVNAATSGKDANICELIDSNSLMRDSCISKVALDSGKAELCGKIRANNISRRDECYSAIALKLGNHSVCESVQADTAYYMCFASLAIKSNAPEVCDTSQRQRLRLLPYPGKDYCRIEYAVRKVDISLCEGFELEYLSSQCETKVNKVISCVSGDGACDEGLCAYDEDRDCPNPYACKTNLDCNDNDTGTTDSCNTQSGACTHTVVSS
;
A
#
# COMPACT_ATOMS: atom_id res chain seq x y z
N MET A 1 -36.54 4.31 8.00
CA MET A 1 -35.75 3.23 8.64
C MET A 1 -34.44 3.84 9.11
N HIS A 2 -34.33 4.14 10.41
CA HIS A 2 -33.14 4.71 11.05
C HIS A 2 -32.50 3.66 11.95
N LYS A 3 -31.17 3.50 11.86
CA LYS A 3 -30.17 3.26 12.93
C LYS A 3 -29.02 2.36 12.44
N ASN A 4 -27.82 2.92 12.35
CA ASN A 4 -26.56 2.34 12.88
C ASN A 4 -25.34 3.19 12.49
N HIS A 5 -25.03 4.23 13.28
CA HIS A 5 -23.75 4.98 13.20
C HIS A 5 -23.05 5.12 14.57
N GLY A 6 -23.40 4.29 15.56
CA GLY A 6 -22.96 4.47 16.95
C GLY A 6 -21.65 3.79 17.38
N LEU A 7 -20.98 2.99 16.53
CA LEU A 7 -19.89 2.12 17.01
C LEU A 7 -18.47 2.53 16.58
N LEU A 8 -18.31 3.49 15.64
CA LEU A 8 -16.98 3.88 15.16
C LEU A 8 -16.29 4.99 15.97
N ALA A 9 -17.03 5.74 16.80
CA ALA A 9 -16.47 6.87 17.55
C ALA A 9 -15.69 6.47 18.82
N LEU A 10 -15.86 5.24 19.32
CA LEU A 10 -15.31 4.82 20.61
C LEU A 10 -13.88 4.24 20.51
N VAL A 11 -13.44 3.84 19.31
CA VAL A 11 -12.10 3.29 19.06
C VAL A 11 -11.04 4.39 18.90
N PHE A 12 -11.43 5.61 18.50
CA PHE A 12 -10.50 6.72 18.28
C PHE A 12 -10.05 7.43 19.58
N VAL A 13 -10.82 7.33 20.67
CA VAL A 13 -10.51 8.02 21.94
C VAL A 13 -9.49 7.26 22.79
N ILE A 14 -9.37 5.94 22.63
CA ILE A 14 -8.41 5.13 23.39
C ILE A 14 -6.98 5.24 22.81
N TYR A 15 -6.84 5.55 21.51
CA TYR A 15 -5.54 5.68 20.86
C TYR A 15 -4.83 7.02 21.15
N LEU A 16 -5.56 8.05 21.58
CA LEU A 16 -5.00 9.38 21.90
C LEU A 16 -4.48 9.52 23.34
N LEU A 17 -4.76 8.58 24.24
CA LEU A 17 -4.31 8.64 25.64
C LEU A 17 -2.94 7.96 25.90
N VAL A 18 -2.31 7.35 24.89
CA VAL A 18 -1.04 6.62 25.04
C VAL A 18 0.20 7.45 24.63
N LEU A 19 0.03 8.68 24.14
CA LEU A 19 1.15 9.54 23.67
C LEU A 19 1.50 10.74 24.56
N SER A 20 1.04 10.78 25.81
CA SER A 20 1.46 11.82 26.77
C SER A 20 2.23 11.22 27.95
N GLY A 21 3.52 10.96 27.73
CA GLY A 21 4.44 10.46 28.75
C GLY A 21 5.82 11.12 28.69
N CYS A 22 6.04 12.05 29.62
CA CYS A 22 7.32 12.42 30.26
C CYS A 22 8.44 13.07 29.41
N SER A 23 8.53 14.40 29.47
CA SER A 23 9.81 15.12 29.34
C SER A 23 10.34 15.48 30.73
N VAL A 24 11.45 14.86 31.12
CA VAL A 24 12.27 15.28 32.27
C VAL A 24 13.14 16.45 31.83
N LYS A 25 13.18 17.47 32.67
CA LYS A 25 13.87 18.75 32.45
C LYS A 25 15.15 18.72 33.27
N ASP A 26 16.29 18.46 32.63
CA ASP A 26 17.60 18.60 33.29
C ASP A 26 18.29 19.89 32.87
N SER A 27 18.71 20.63 33.90
CA SER A 27 19.50 21.85 33.83
C SER A 27 20.91 21.49 34.27
N GLY A 28 21.93 21.77 33.45
CA GLY A 28 23.31 21.52 33.87
C GLY A 28 24.34 21.96 32.83
N ALA A 29 24.86 23.17 33.02
CA ALA A 29 26.05 23.67 32.34
C ALA A 29 27.33 23.03 32.94
N GLY A 30 28.37 22.84 32.12
CA GLY A 30 29.75 22.85 32.61
C GLY A 30 30.72 21.83 32.00
N ASN A 31 31.57 22.35 31.10
CA ASN A 31 33.00 22.05 30.90
C ASN A 31 33.48 20.63 30.55
N GLY A 32 34.08 20.53 29.37
CA GLY A 32 35.55 20.41 29.25
C GLY A 32 36.19 19.01 29.15
N ALA A 33 37.14 18.93 28.21
CA ALA A 33 38.28 18.02 28.11
C ALA A 33 38.09 16.61 27.51
N GLN A 34 38.58 16.51 26.27
CA GLN A 34 39.65 15.63 25.77
C GLN A 34 39.78 14.15 26.20
N ASP A 35 40.06 13.38 25.14
CA ASP A 35 40.92 12.19 25.03
C ASP A 35 40.36 10.80 25.39
N GLY A 36 40.72 9.84 24.52
CA GLY A 36 41.07 8.50 24.97
C GLY A 36 40.28 7.34 24.36
N ASN A 37 40.72 6.90 23.18
CA ASN A 37 40.56 5.52 22.71
C ASN A 37 41.11 4.50 23.73
N ILE A 38 40.51 3.29 23.80
CA ILE A 38 41.14 1.93 23.76
C ILE A 38 40.15 0.85 24.31
N PRO A 39 40.18 -0.41 23.79
CA PRO A 39 39.08 -1.36 23.88
C PRO A 39 39.22 -2.39 25.01
N PHE A 40 38.08 -3.03 25.32
CA PHE A 40 37.92 -4.15 26.24
C PHE A 40 38.51 -5.45 25.66
N GLN A 41 39.35 -6.15 26.42
CA GLN A 41 39.83 -7.50 26.12
C GLN A 41 39.55 -8.45 27.29
N GLU A 42 39.22 -9.69 26.93
CA GLU A 42 38.91 -10.86 27.76
C GLU A 42 40.00 -11.22 28.77
N GLN A 43 39.59 -11.77 29.92
CA GLN A 43 40.45 -12.61 30.75
C GLN A 43 39.71 -13.88 31.18
N ALA A 44 40.36 -15.02 30.93
CA ALA A 44 40.11 -16.33 31.51
C ALA A 44 41.37 -16.74 32.34
N PRO A 45 41.44 -17.93 32.98
CA PRO A 45 41.56 -18.07 34.43
C PRO A 45 42.95 -18.52 34.92
N GLY A 46 43.26 -18.21 36.18
CA GLY A 46 44.50 -18.59 36.86
C GLY A 46 44.31 -19.67 37.93
N ILE A 47 45.01 -20.79 37.73
CA ILE A 47 45.24 -21.92 38.64
C ILE A 47 46.53 -21.65 39.44
N VAL A 48 46.52 -21.81 40.76
CA VAL A 48 47.68 -22.10 41.66
C VAL A 48 47.07 -22.68 42.96
N GLY A 49 47.54 -23.68 43.69
CA GLY A 49 48.77 -24.48 43.76
C GLY A 49 48.85 -25.01 45.21
N GLY A 50 49.25 -26.27 45.40
CA GLY A 50 49.27 -26.95 46.71
C GLY A 50 50.54 -26.81 47.55
N GLY A 51 50.53 -27.39 48.75
CA GLY A 51 51.67 -27.60 49.66
C GLY A 51 51.19 -27.83 51.11
N THR A 52 51.09 -29.07 51.60
CA THR A 52 52.08 -29.89 52.36
C THR A 52 52.28 -29.55 53.85
N GLU A 53 51.74 -30.44 54.69
CA GLU A 53 52.33 -31.15 55.85
C GLU A 53 52.87 -30.44 57.14
N ASN A 54 52.30 -30.91 58.26
CA ASN A 54 52.92 -31.39 59.53
C ASN A 54 52.98 -30.48 60.81
N PRO A 55 53.21 -31.03 62.05
CA PRO A 55 52.14 -31.21 63.04
C PRO A 55 52.48 -30.73 64.49
N GLN A 56 51.53 -30.96 65.41
CA GLN A 56 51.61 -31.01 66.89
C GLN A 56 51.86 -29.70 67.67
N ALA A 57 50.91 -29.34 68.54
CA ALA A 57 51.11 -29.36 70.00
C ALA A 57 49.84 -28.94 70.80
N ASN A 58 49.59 -29.72 71.86
CA ASN A 58 48.74 -29.55 73.04
C ASN A 58 48.12 -28.18 73.37
N GLY A 59 46.82 -28.21 73.67
CA GLY A 59 46.10 -27.17 74.43
C GLY A 59 44.77 -27.69 75.01
N THR A 60 44.65 -27.63 76.33
CA THR A 60 43.62 -28.12 77.26
C THR A 60 42.19 -27.59 76.97
N PRO A 61 41.11 -28.35 77.30
CA PRO A 61 39.75 -28.04 76.88
C PRO A 61 39.06 -26.96 77.74
N PRO A 62 38.38 -25.96 77.14
CA PRO A 62 37.34 -25.21 77.82
C PRO A 62 36.00 -25.93 77.72
N GLN A 63 35.30 -25.92 78.84
CA GLN A 63 34.03 -26.58 79.11
C GLN A 63 32.93 -26.15 78.13
N ALA A 64 32.20 -27.14 77.62
CA ALA A 64 30.99 -26.97 76.84
C ALA A 64 29.91 -26.25 77.66
N GLN A 65 29.49 -25.08 77.18
CA GLN A 65 28.16 -24.56 77.45
C GLN A 65 27.19 -25.24 76.47
N PRO A 66 26.02 -25.72 76.90
CA PRO A 66 25.01 -26.20 75.98
C PRO A 66 24.37 -24.98 75.30
N ASP A 67 24.87 -24.62 74.12
CA ASP A 67 24.15 -23.76 73.18
C ASP A 67 22.93 -24.53 72.66
N ALA A 68 21.90 -24.59 73.50
CA ALA A 68 20.60 -25.16 73.18
C ALA A 68 19.79 -24.17 72.33
N ASN A 69 20.27 -23.88 71.13
CA ASN A 69 19.48 -23.23 70.09
C ASN A 69 19.78 -23.97 68.77
N VAL A 70 19.42 -25.26 68.74
CA VAL A 70 19.46 -26.04 67.50
C VAL A 70 18.46 -25.38 66.55
N ALA A 71 19.00 -24.65 65.57
CA ALA A 71 18.17 -24.04 64.53
C ALA A 71 17.40 -25.17 63.83
N LEU A 72 16.08 -25.20 64.06
CA LEU A 72 15.20 -26.18 63.42
C LEU A 72 15.35 -26.06 61.90
N SER A 73 15.32 -27.20 61.21
CA SER A 73 15.26 -27.16 59.75
C SER A 73 13.98 -26.41 59.32
N PRO A 74 13.96 -25.75 58.15
CA PRO A 74 12.75 -25.06 57.69
C PRO A 74 11.51 -25.97 57.63
N ILE A 75 11.69 -27.27 57.38
CA ILE A 75 10.62 -28.27 57.41
C ILE A 75 10.13 -28.48 58.85
N ASP A 76 11.04 -28.67 59.80
CA ASP A 76 10.68 -28.87 61.22
C ASP A 76 10.02 -27.62 61.81
N ALA A 77 10.45 -26.42 61.40
CA ALA A 77 9.84 -25.16 61.81
C ALA A 77 8.36 -25.08 61.37
N CYS A 78 8.03 -25.53 60.15
CA CYS A 78 6.63 -25.61 59.70
C CYS A 78 5.80 -26.61 60.51
N LEU A 79 6.39 -27.74 60.89
CA LEU A 79 5.70 -28.80 61.63
C LEU A 79 5.46 -28.44 63.10
N VAL A 80 6.40 -27.75 63.76
CA VAL A 80 6.32 -27.40 65.18
C VAL A 80 5.45 -26.16 65.43
N ASN A 81 5.50 -25.16 64.55
CA ASN A 81 4.88 -23.85 64.81
C ASN A 81 3.42 -23.74 64.35
N ALA A 82 2.91 -24.73 63.60
CA ALA A 82 1.57 -24.68 63.05
C ALA A 82 0.52 -25.19 64.04
N THR A 83 -0.52 -24.38 64.31
CA THR A 83 -1.70 -24.81 65.08
C THR A 83 -2.65 -25.62 64.19
N GLY A 84 -2.29 -26.86 63.88
CA GLY A 84 -3.10 -27.82 63.11
C GLY A 84 -2.48 -28.26 61.78
N ALA A 85 -2.92 -29.43 61.29
CA ALA A 85 -2.35 -30.09 60.11
C ALA A 85 -2.50 -29.25 58.82
N GLU A 86 -3.60 -28.52 58.65
CA GLU A 86 -3.82 -27.66 57.48
C GLU A 86 -2.83 -26.49 57.42
N ASN A 87 -2.53 -25.88 58.58
CA ASN A 87 -1.57 -24.78 58.69
C ASN A 87 -0.14 -25.28 58.46
N ALA A 88 0.19 -26.46 58.97
CA ALA A 88 1.49 -27.10 58.76
C ALA A 88 1.71 -27.39 57.27
N ASP A 89 0.70 -27.97 56.62
CA ASP A 89 0.75 -28.31 55.20
C ASP A 89 0.80 -27.07 54.30
N ALA A 90 0.10 -25.98 54.66
CA ALA A 90 0.20 -24.71 53.95
C ALA A 90 1.63 -24.12 54.02
N CYS A 91 2.27 -24.19 55.20
CA CYS A 91 3.67 -23.77 55.39
C CYS A 91 4.62 -24.62 54.53
N LEU A 92 4.48 -25.94 54.58
CA LEU A 92 5.31 -26.88 53.82
C LEU A 92 5.15 -26.70 52.30
N LEU A 93 3.92 -26.46 51.82
CA LEU A 93 3.65 -26.18 50.41
C LEU A 93 4.36 -24.89 49.95
N SER A 94 4.26 -23.81 50.73
CA SER A 94 4.93 -22.55 50.43
C SER A 94 6.45 -22.72 50.40
N LEU A 95 7.01 -23.47 51.35
CA LEU A 95 8.43 -23.78 51.41
C LEU A 95 8.90 -24.59 50.19
N ALA A 96 8.12 -25.58 49.76
CA ALA A 96 8.45 -26.39 48.59
C ALA A 96 8.49 -25.55 47.31
N ILE A 97 7.46 -24.72 47.08
CA ILE A 97 7.34 -23.86 45.90
C ILE A 97 8.45 -22.80 45.86
N SER A 98 8.64 -22.06 46.96
CA SER A 98 9.64 -20.99 47.04
C SER A 98 11.07 -21.51 46.98
N GLY A 99 11.33 -22.65 47.63
CA GLY A 99 12.63 -23.32 47.62
C GLY A 99 12.90 -24.16 46.38
N LYS A 100 11.90 -24.36 45.50
CA LYS A 100 11.98 -25.27 44.33
C LYS A 100 12.47 -26.67 44.72
N ASN A 101 12.09 -27.13 45.92
CA ASN A 101 12.50 -28.42 46.49
C ASN A 101 11.25 -29.23 46.84
N ALA A 102 11.19 -30.48 46.41
CA ALA A 102 10.05 -31.37 46.60
C ALA A 102 10.05 -32.10 47.96
N ASP A 103 11.14 -32.06 48.73
CA ASP A 103 11.24 -32.72 50.04
C ASP A 103 10.08 -32.38 51.00
N PRO A 104 9.62 -31.10 51.14
CA PRO A 104 8.50 -30.78 52.02
C PRO A 104 7.18 -31.44 51.59
N CYS A 105 6.98 -31.71 50.30
CA CYS A 105 5.76 -32.36 49.79
C CYS A 105 5.57 -33.78 50.35
N MET A 106 6.66 -34.47 50.69
CA MET A 106 6.59 -35.81 51.26
C MET A 106 6.00 -35.82 52.68
N LYS A 107 6.08 -34.70 53.39
CA LYS A 107 5.66 -34.53 54.80
C LYS A 107 4.21 -34.09 54.97
N LEU A 108 3.50 -33.75 53.89
CA LEU A 108 2.10 -33.33 53.94
C LEU A 108 1.16 -34.44 54.42
N THR A 109 0.12 -34.06 55.16
CA THR A 109 -0.86 -34.99 55.77
C THR A 109 -2.32 -34.67 55.46
N ALA A 110 -2.68 -33.39 55.31
CA ALA A 110 -4.03 -32.89 55.05
C ALA A 110 -4.22 -32.42 53.59
N VAL A 111 -3.21 -31.79 52.99
CA VAL A 111 -3.20 -31.31 51.60
C VAL A 111 -2.71 -32.41 50.66
N SER A 112 -3.30 -32.48 49.47
CA SER A 112 -2.89 -33.44 48.43
C SER A 112 -1.41 -33.30 48.06
N LYS A 113 -0.62 -34.36 48.29
CA LYS A 113 0.79 -34.44 47.88
C LYS A 113 0.97 -34.18 46.37
N SER A 114 0.05 -34.72 45.56
CA SER A 114 -0.01 -34.50 44.12
C SER A 114 -0.09 -33.02 43.74
N ARG A 115 -0.86 -32.22 44.51
CA ARG A 115 -0.92 -30.77 44.32
C ARG A 115 0.42 -30.12 44.66
N CYS A 116 1.06 -30.50 45.76
CA CYS A 116 2.36 -29.94 46.15
C CYS A 116 3.46 -30.22 45.12
N PHE A 117 3.57 -31.47 44.65
CA PHE A 117 4.54 -31.82 43.61
C PHE A 117 4.30 -31.05 42.32
N LYS A 118 3.03 -30.92 41.89
CA LYS A 118 2.68 -30.12 40.71
C LYS A 118 3.17 -28.67 40.84
N GLU A 119 2.77 -27.96 41.90
CA GLU A 119 3.12 -26.54 42.04
C GLU A 119 4.64 -26.34 42.20
N THR A 120 5.32 -27.25 42.88
CA THR A 120 6.79 -27.24 43.02
C THR A 120 7.48 -27.49 41.69
N ALA A 121 7.00 -28.46 40.90
CA ALA A 121 7.51 -28.74 39.56
C ALA A 121 7.39 -27.53 38.64
N LEU A 122 6.27 -26.81 38.69
CA LEU A 122 6.05 -25.59 37.91
C LEU A 122 7.00 -24.47 38.34
N ALA A 123 7.22 -24.27 39.64
CA ALA A 123 8.16 -23.27 40.14
C ALA A 123 9.63 -23.60 39.83
N ALA A 124 9.98 -24.89 39.89
CA ALA A 124 11.31 -25.41 39.58
C ALA A 124 11.58 -25.55 38.07
N LEU A 125 10.52 -25.58 37.26
CA LEU A 125 10.55 -26.06 35.89
C LEU A 125 11.16 -27.46 35.76
N ASP A 126 10.88 -28.37 36.71
CA ASP A 126 11.42 -29.73 36.71
C ASP A 126 10.36 -30.78 36.36
N GLY A 127 10.47 -31.34 35.14
CA GLY A 127 9.54 -32.35 34.65
C GLY A 127 9.63 -33.70 35.37
N ASN A 128 10.75 -33.99 36.04
CA ASN A 128 10.88 -35.23 36.81
C ASN A 128 9.96 -35.23 38.04
N LEU A 129 9.70 -34.06 38.62
CA LEU A 129 8.77 -33.91 39.73
C LEU A 129 7.32 -34.20 39.32
N CYS A 130 6.95 -33.96 38.05
CA CYS A 130 5.63 -34.32 37.54
C CYS A 130 5.39 -35.84 37.56
N ALA A 131 6.45 -36.67 37.43
CA ALA A 131 6.32 -38.12 37.54
C ALA A 131 5.88 -38.58 38.94
N GLN A 132 6.11 -37.77 39.98
CA GLN A 132 5.70 -38.05 41.36
C GLN A 132 4.23 -37.71 41.64
N VAL A 133 3.54 -37.05 40.71
CA VAL A 133 2.12 -36.73 40.83
C VAL A 133 1.28 -37.97 40.53
N THR A 134 0.52 -38.44 41.52
CA THR A 134 -0.28 -39.68 41.40
C THR A 134 -1.62 -39.46 40.71
N ASP A 135 -2.20 -38.27 40.86
CA ASP A 135 -3.44 -37.88 40.19
C ASP A 135 -3.18 -37.62 38.71
N SER A 136 -3.89 -38.32 37.83
CA SER A 136 -3.62 -38.29 36.38
C SER A 136 -3.91 -36.92 35.76
N ALA A 137 -4.93 -36.21 36.22
CA ALA A 137 -5.29 -34.88 35.72
C ALA A 137 -4.28 -33.82 36.18
N LEU A 138 -3.87 -33.85 37.45
CA LEU A 138 -2.82 -32.96 37.97
C LEU A 138 -1.46 -33.25 37.34
N ARG A 139 -1.14 -34.52 37.06
CA ARG A 139 0.11 -34.91 36.39
C ARG A 139 0.15 -34.39 34.96
N ARG A 140 -0.94 -34.55 34.21
CA ARG A 140 -1.11 -33.94 32.88
C ARG A 140 -0.89 -32.44 32.95
N ALA A 141 -1.59 -31.75 33.85
CA ALA A 141 -1.44 -30.30 34.02
C ALA A 141 -0.02 -29.87 34.41
N CYS A 142 0.67 -30.68 35.22
CA CYS A 142 2.07 -30.48 35.60
C CYS A 142 2.99 -30.50 34.37
N TYR A 143 2.95 -31.57 33.57
CA TYR A 143 3.79 -31.70 32.39
C TYR A 143 3.53 -30.58 31.38
N LEU A 144 2.26 -30.23 31.13
CA LEU A 144 1.90 -29.13 30.23
C LEU A 144 2.51 -27.80 30.67
N GLY A 145 2.39 -27.46 31.97
CA GLY A 145 2.93 -26.20 32.48
C GLY A 145 4.46 -26.16 32.50
N VAL A 146 5.14 -27.25 32.87
CA VAL A 146 6.61 -27.31 32.85
C VAL A 146 7.15 -27.27 31.42
N ALA A 147 6.54 -28.01 30.49
CA ALA A 147 6.91 -28.01 29.08
C ALA A 147 6.81 -26.61 28.48
N ALA A 148 5.70 -25.91 28.72
CA ALA A 148 5.50 -24.53 28.28
C ALA A 148 6.57 -23.58 28.89
N GLY A 149 6.83 -23.68 30.19
CA GLY A 149 7.84 -22.85 30.85
C GLY A 149 9.28 -23.08 30.37
N LYS A 150 9.62 -24.31 29.95
CA LYS A 150 10.94 -24.66 29.40
C LYS A 150 11.06 -24.54 27.88
N SER A 151 9.93 -24.41 27.17
CA SER A 151 9.88 -24.65 25.72
C SER A 151 10.42 -26.03 25.32
N ASP A 152 10.21 -27.04 26.16
CA ASP A 152 10.73 -28.40 25.97
C ASP A 152 9.63 -29.37 25.48
N ILE A 153 9.65 -29.65 24.17
CA ILE A 153 8.70 -30.55 23.49
C ILE A 153 8.81 -32.00 24.00
N SER A 154 9.95 -32.42 24.54
CA SER A 154 10.11 -33.78 25.05
C SER A 154 9.22 -34.06 26.27
N LEU A 155 8.94 -33.03 27.07
CA LEU A 155 8.03 -33.10 28.22
C LEU A 155 6.56 -33.22 27.79
N CYS A 156 6.17 -32.62 26.67
CA CYS A 156 4.83 -32.81 26.10
C CYS A 156 4.57 -34.29 25.77
N ARG A 157 5.60 -35.05 25.40
CA ARG A 157 5.47 -36.49 25.08
C ARG A 157 5.18 -37.37 26.29
N GLN A 158 5.29 -36.83 27.50
CA GLN A 158 4.91 -37.51 28.74
C GLN A 158 3.41 -37.38 29.05
N VAL A 159 2.67 -36.58 28.27
CA VAL A 159 1.23 -36.44 28.39
C VAL A 159 0.54 -37.61 27.69
N PRO A 160 -0.31 -38.41 28.38
CA PRO A 160 -0.84 -39.65 27.82
C PRO A 160 -1.97 -39.45 26.79
N VAL A 161 -2.62 -38.28 26.79
CA VAL A 161 -3.71 -37.96 25.88
C VAL A 161 -3.12 -37.24 24.66
N ILE A 162 -3.26 -37.83 23.47
CA ILE A 162 -2.66 -37.34 22.23
C ILE A 162 -3.10 -35.90 21.91
N GLU A 163 -4.38 -35.56 22.13
CA GLU A 163 -4.90 -34.22 21.89
C GLU A 163 -4.19 -33.14 22.74
N ASP A 164 -3.92 -33.46 24.00
CA ASP A 164 -3.18 -32.56 24.90
C ASP A 164 -1.70 -32.49 24.57
N GLN A 165 -1.13 -33.62 24.17
CA GLN A 165 0.24 -33.71 23.70
C GLN A 165 0.43 -32.82 22.48
N ASP A 166 -0.43 -32.94 21.46
CA ASP A 166 -0.35 -32.11 20.25
C ASP A 166 -0.60 -30.64 20.55
N THR A 167 -1.57 -30.33 21.43
CA THR A 167 -1.80 -28.95 21.89
C THR A 167 -0.56 -28.36 22.56
N CYS A 168 0.11 -29.13 23.42
CA CYS A 168 1.37 -28.75 24.07
C CYS A 168 2.47 -28.49 23.05
N ILE A 169 2.74 -29.46 22.17
CA ILE A 169 3.80 -29.39 21.16
C ILE A 169 3.56 -28.21 20.22
N LYS A 170 2.32 -28.04 19.74
CA LYS A 170 1.93 -26.95 18.84
C LYS A 170 2.17 -25.59 19.48
N SER A 171 1.77 -25.40 20.74
CA SER A 171 1.97 -24.13 21.45
C SER A 171 3.44 -23.74 21.56
N ILE A 172 4.31 -24.70 21.89
CA ILE A 172 5.76 -24.49 21.99
C ILE A 172 6.38 -24.27 20.61
N ALA A 173 6.00 -25.07 19.61
CA ALA A 173 6.49 -24.95 18.25
C ALA A 173 6.18 -23.59 17.64
N ILE A 174 4.97 -23.06 17.87
CA ILE A 174 4.57 -21.73 17.42
C ILE A 174 5.37 -20.64 18.15
N ALA A 175 5.48 -20.72 19.48
CA ALA A 175 6.22 -19.74 20.28
C ALA A 175 7.71 -19.68 19.91
N SER A 176 8.31 -20.85 19.62
CA SER A 176 9.72 -20.98 19.23
C SER A 176 9.97 -20.90 17.73
N LYS A 177 8.92 -20.83 16.90
CA LYS A 177 8.98 -20.90 15.43
C LYS A 177 9.70 -22.15 14.91
N SER A 178 9.54 -23.27 15.62
CA SER A 178 10.25 -24.52 15.34
C SER A 178 9.49 -25.41 14.34
N VAL A 179 10.06 -25.56 13.15
CA VAL A 179 9.58 -26.49 12.11
C VAL A 179 9.64 -27.94 12.61
N ASP A 180 10.67 -28.30 13.37
CA ASP A 180 10.81 -29.64 13.95
C ASP A 180 9.75 -29.90 15.03
N GLY A 181 9.38 -28.86 15.78
CA GLY A 181 8.25 -28.90 16.70
C GLY A 181 6.94 -29.21 16.00
N CYS A 182 6.62 -28.52 14.90
CA CYS A 182 5.45 -28.84 14.09
C CYS A 182 5.54 -30.26 13.48
N ASN A 183 6.73 -30.72 13.11
CA ASN A 183 6.92 -32.09 12.61
C ASN A 183 6.61 -33.18 13.63
N ALA A 184 6.77 -32.88 14.93
CA ALA A 184 6.56 -33.81 16.03
C ALA A 184 5.08 -34.01 16.41
N LEU A 185 4.16 -33.25 15.81
CA LEU A 185 2.71 -33.42 15.99
C LEU A 185 2.21 -34.71 15.35
N PHE A 186 1.28 -35.37 16.03
CA PHE A 186 0.70 -36.63 15.58
C PHE A 186 -0.50 -36.40 14.65
N ASP A 187 -1.41 -35.51 15.03
CA ASP A 187 -2.56 -35.13 14.22
C ASP A 187 -2.13 -34.28 13.01
N ALA A 188 -2.53 -34.73 11.82
CA ALA A 188 -2.17 -34.06 10.57
C ALA A 188 -2.79 -32.67 10.46
N ALA A 189 -3.97 -32.44 11.05
CA ALA A 189 -4.60 -31.13 11.01
C ALA A 189 -3.90 -30.14 11.95
N ALA A 190 -3.57 -30.57 13.17
CA ALA A 190 -2.76 -29.80 14.11
C ALA A 190 -1.40 -29.44 13.52
N LYS A 191 -0.79 -30.37 12.77
CA LYS A 191 0.48 -30.16 12.07
C LYS A 191 0.40 -29.08 10.99
N ASP A 192 -0.62 -29.12 10.13
CA ASP A 192 -0.84 -28.07 9.12
C ASP A 192 -1.10 -26.71 9.76
N GLU A 193 -1.93 -26.66 10.82
CA GLU A 193 -2.21 -25.43 11.56
C GLU A 193 -0.94 -24.84 12.19
N CYS A 194 -0.05 -25.70 12.73
CA CYS A 194 1.24 -25.29 13.25
C CYS A 194 2.11 -24.66 12.16
N TYR A 195 2.20 -25.28 10.99
CA TYR A 195 2.97 -24.74 9.86
C TYR A 195 2.46 -23.39 9.38
N LEU A 196 1.14 -23.23 9.24
CA LEU A 196 0.54 -21.95 8.87
C LEU A 196 0.86 -20.85 9.89
N ALA A 197 0.85 -21.18 11.18
CA ALA A 197 1.12 -20.22 12.24
C ALA A 197 2.59 -19.74 12.25
N ILE A 198 3.55 -20.59 11.88
CA ILE A 198 4.97 -20.21 11.87
C ILE A 198 5.43 -19.60 10.53
N ALA A 199 4.74 -19.90 9.43
CA ALA A 199 5.11 -19.49 8.07
C ALA A 199 5.40 -17.99 7.90
N PRO A 200 4.64 -17.03 8.48
CA PRO A 200 4.91 -15.60 8.33
C PRO A 200 6.30 -15.15 8.80
N SER A 201 6.95 -15.94 9.65
CA SER A 201 8.24 -15.60 10.26
C SER A 201 9.36 -16.57 9.92
N ALA A 202 9.08 -17.61 9.13
CA ALA A 202 10.07 -18.60 8.76
C ALA A 202 11.00 -18.10 7.65
N THR A 203 12.28 -18.46 7.72
CA THR A 203 13.23 -18.17 6.63
C THR A 203 13.18 -19.24 5.54
N ASP A 204 13.03 -20.50 5.92
CA ASP A 204 12.91 -21.63 5.00
C ASP A 204 11.43 -22.05 4.90
N LEU A 205 10.85 -21.97 3.71
CA LEU A 205 9.48 -22.38 3.43
C LEU A 205 9.38 -23.79 2.85
N SER A 206 10.47 -24.56 2.83
CA SER A 206 10.48 -25.95 2.32
C SER A 206 9.45 -26.84 3.03
N PHE A 207 9.12 -26.53 4.29
CA PHE A 207 8.11 -27.26 5.05
C PHE A 207 6.68 -27.07 4.52
N CYS A 208 6.36 -26.01 3.78
CA CYS A 208 5.05 -25.85 3.15
C CYS A 208 4.75 -26.98 2.16
N LYS A 209 5.79 -27.64 1.60
CA LYS A 209 5.64 -28.85 0.76
C LYS A 209 5.19 -30.10 1.53
N LYS A 210 5.34 -30.10 2.85
CA LYS A 210 4.94 -31.22 3.73
C LYS A 210 3.48 -31.14 4.17
N MET A 211 2.79 -30.06 3.84
CA MET A 211 1.40 -29.85 4.23
C MET A 211 0.46 -30.75 3.44
N SER A 212 -0.71 -31.05 4.02
CA SER A 212 -1.74 -31.78 3.30
C SER A 212 -2.32 -30.97 2.13
N ILE A 213 -2.72 -31.68 1.08
CA ILE A 213 -3.44 -31.10 -0.07
C ILE A 213 -4.92 -30.95 0.32
N ARG A 214 -5.21 -30.04 1.24
CA ARG A 214 -6.58 -29.61 1.56
C ARG A 214 -6.81 -28.20 1.00
N TYR A 215 -8.04 -27.94 0.59
CA TYR A 215 -8.44 -26.63 0.08
C TYR A 215 -9.30 -25.91 1.12
N ILE A 216 -8.97 -24.66 1.41
CA ILE A 216 -9.75 -23.75 2.25
C ILE A 216 -10.03 -22.52 1.41
N ASP A 217 -11.31 -22.19 1.23
CA ASP A 217 -11.77 -21.07 0.40
C ASP A 217 -11.23 -21.14 -1.05
N GLY A 218 -11.11 -22.34 -1.60
CA GLY A 218 -10.60 -22.58 -2.96
C GLY A 218 -9.07 -22.53 -3.09
N ILE A 219 -8.33 -22.24 -2.02
CA ILE A 219 -6.86 -22.16 -2.02
C ILE A 219 -6.28 -23.39 -1.32
N SER A 220 -5.24 -23.99 -1.91
CA SER A 220 -4.54 -25.10 -1.26
C SER A 220 -3.83 -24.64 0.01
N LEU A 221 -3.82 -25.47 1.06
CA LEU A 221 -3.11 -25.15 2.30
C LEU A 221 -1.63 -24.87 2.09
N GLN A 222 -1.01 -25.56 1.13
CA GLN A 222 0.35 -25.32 0.69
C GLN A 222 0.53 -23.90 0.16
N ASP A 223 -0.33 -23.43 -0.75
CA ASP A 223 -0.24 -22.08 -1.30
C ASP A 223 -0.50 -21.02 -0.23
N LYS A 224 -1.46 -21.28 0.67
CA LYS A 224 -1.72 -20.42 1.83
C LYS A 224 -0.49 -20.30 2.74
N CYS A 225 0.26 -21.38 2.91
CA CYS A 225 1.51 -21.36 3.68
C CYS A 225 2.58 -20.46 3.04
N TYR A 226 2.81 -20.58 1.73
CA TYR A 226 3.75 -19.71 1.03
C TYR A 226 3.32 -18.23 1.08
N LEU A 227 2.05 -17.95 0.82
CA LEU A 227 1.50 -16.58 0.83
C LEU A 227 1.48 -15.93 2.22
N SER A 228 1.53 -16.73 3.29
CA SER A 228 1.60 -16.21 4.66
C SER A 228 2.93 -15.48 4.93
N ASN A 229 3.96 -15.70 4.12
CA ASN A 229 5.28 -15.06 4.26
C ASN A 229 5.51 -14.00 3.16
N GLN A 230 5.00 -12.80 3.38
CA GLN A 230 5.12 -11.71 2.40
C GLN A 230 6.57 -11.33 2.06
N GLN A 231 7.50 -11.44 3.03
CA GLN A 231 8.91 -11.11 2.80
C GLN A 231 9.58 -12.10 1.85
N ALA A 232 9.33 -13.40 2.04
CA ALA A 232 9.82 -14.42 1.14
C ALA A 232 9.20 -14.25 -0.25
N MET A 233 7.88 -14.01 -0.34
CA MET A 233 7.18 -13.85 -1.62
C MET A 233 7.55 -12.56 -2.37
N ALA A 234 8.19 -11.58 -1.71
CA ALA A 234 8.75 -10.42 -2.38
C ALA A 234 9.89 -10.78 -3.37
N LYS A 235 10.49 -11.98 -3.20
CA LYS A 235 11.39 -12.61 -4.17
C LYS A 235 10.54 -13.45 -5.12
N GLY A 236 10.41 -13.01 -6.38
CA GLY A 236 9.47 -13.66 -7.31
C GLY A 236 9.77 -15.13 -7.62
N ASP A 237 10.99 -15.64 -7.35
CA ASP A 237 11.28 -17.08 -7.47
C ASP A 237 10.39 -17.96 -6.58
N ASN A 238 9.98 -17.44 -5.43
CA ASN A 238 9.12 -18.19 -4.53
C ASN A 238 7.69 -18.36 -5.10
N CYS A 239 7.30 -17.56 -6.10
CA CYS A 239 6.03 -17.72 -6.78
C CYS A 239 5.94 -19.07 -7.53
N PHE A 240 7.06 -19.65 -7.99
CA PHE A 240 7.07 -20.97 -8.62
C PHE A 240 6.66 -22.12 -7.68
N MET A 241 6.68 -21.87 -6.37
CA MET A 241 6.27 -22.86 -5.38
C MET A 241 4.76 -22.96 -5.22
N LEU A 242 4.01 -21.97 -5.74
CA LEU A 242 2.55 -21.98 -5.72
C LEU A 242 2.02 -22.97 -6.76
N SER A 243 1.00 -23.74 -6.38
CA SER A 243 0.35 -24.71 -7.25
C SER A 243 -0.74 -24.08 -8.12
N ASP A 244 -1.45 -23.07 -7.59
CA ASP A 244 -2.49 -22.35 -8.32
C ASP A 244 -1.92 -21.28 -9.26
N ALA A 245 -2.31 -21.33 -10.53
CA ALA A 245 -1.83 -20.41 -11.56
C ALA A 245 -2.25 -18.95 -11.34
N GLY A 246 -3.46 -18.71 -10.80
CA GLY A 246 -3.92 -17.36 -10.49
C GLY A 246 -3.12 -16.74 -9.34
N LEU A 247 -2.78 -17.55 -8.32
CA LEU A 247 -1.91 -17.14 -7.24
C LEU A 247 -0.46 -16.95 -7.72
N GLN A 248 0.05 -17.80 -8.61
CA GLN A 248 1.35 -17.58 -9.26
C GLN A 248 1.40 -16.22 -9.98
N SER A 249 0.39 -15.95 -10.81
CA SER A 249 0.30 -14.71 -11.57
C SER A 249 0.29 -13.47 -10.68
N SER A 250 -0.59 -13.45 -9.66
CA SER A 250 -0.67 -12.34 -8.70
C SER A 250 0.61 -12.18 -7.85
N CYS A 251 1.26 -13.29 -7.50
CA CYS A 251 2.54 -13.27 -6.80
C CYS A 251 3.65 -12.59 -7.62
N PHE A 252 3.81 -12.97 -8.91
CA PHE A 252 4.82 -12.36 -9.77
C PHE A 252 4.60 -10.86 -9.95
N LEU A 253 3.35 -10.41 -10.07
CA LEU A 253 3.03 -8.99 -10.19
C LEU A 253 3.34 -8.18 -8.92
N ALA A 254 3.22 -8.81 -7.74
CA ALA A 254 3.53 -8.19 -6.45
C ALA A 254 5.02 -8.25 -6.07
N ALA A 255 5.79 -9.15 -6.69
CA ALA A 255 7.20 -9.35 -6.40
C ALA A 255 8.04 -8.11 -6.77
N LYS A 256 8.95 -7.74 -5.86
CA LYS A 256 9.76 -6.50 -5.98
C LYS A 256 11.18 -6.76 -6.47
N SER A 257 11.68 -7.96 -6.26
CA SER A 257 13.04 -8.35 -6.59
C SER A 257 13.06 -9.70 -7.29
N GLY A 258 14.03 -9.88 -8.18
CA GLY A 258 14.42 -11.16 -8.72
C GLY A 258 15.84 -11.53 -8.34
N PRO A 259 16.20 -12.81 -8.46
CA PRO A 259 17.56 -13.23 -8.24
C PRO A 259 18.44 -12.63 -9.35
N ALA A 260 19.70 -12.34 -9.02
CA ALA A 260 20.67 -11.88 -10.02
C ALA A 260 20.86 -12.91 -11.16
N ASP A 261 20.59 -14.18 -10.85
CA ASP A 261 20.84 -15.34 -11.72
C ASP A 261 19.56 -15.94 -12.32
N ALA A 262 18.48 -15.15 -12.44
CA ALA A 262 17.20 -15.61 -12.98
C ALA A 262 17.37 -16.08 -14.44
N ASN A 263 17.72 -17.35 -14.62
CA ASN A 263 17.94 -17.93 -15.92
C ASN A 263 16.61 -17.95 -16.69
N LYS A 264 16.69 -17.63 -17.98
CA LYS A 264 15.57 -17.45 -18.93
C LYS A 264 14.59 -18.65 -18.99
N THR A 265 15.00 -19.81 -18.49
CA THR A 265 14.26 -21.07 -18.52
C THR A 265 13.14 -21.20 -17.47
N ALA A 266 13.01 -20.25 -16.53
CA ALA A 266 12.08 -20.41 -15.41
C ALA A 266 10.59 -20.23 -15.79
N CYS A 267 10.25 -19.19 -16.58
CA CYS A 267 8.84 -18.89 -16.86
C CYS A 267 8.14 -19.89 -17.80
N THR A 268 8.88 -20.75 -18.50
CA THR A 268 8.27 -21.81 -19.32
C THR A 268 7.71 -22.97 -18.49
N ALA A 269 8.07 -23.05 -17.20
CA ALA A 269 7.60 -24.10 -16.30
C ALA A 269 6.18 -23.85 -15.74
N THR A 270 5.62 -22.65 -15.92
CA THR A 270 4.25 -22.35 -15.51
C THR A 270 3.27 -22.96 -16.51
N GLY A 271 2.30 -23.74 -16.04
CA GLY A 271 1.33 -24.43 -16.90
C GLY A 271 0.24 -23.55 -17.51
N ASP A 272 0.14 -22.30 -17.07
CA ASP A 272 -0.91 -21.34 -17.46
C ASP A 272 -0.31 -20.11 -18.14
N ASP A 273 -0.98 -19.62 -19.19
CA ASP A 273 -0.49 -18.49 -20.00
C ASP A 273 -0.47 -17.18 -19.21
N ALA A 274 -1.45 -16.95 -18.31
CA ALA A 274 -1.47 -15.73 -17.50
C ALA A 274 -0.36 -15.74 -16.44
N ALA A 275 -0.10 -16.89 -15.79
CA ALA A 275 1.05 -17.05 -14.89
C ALA A 275 2.38 -16.84 -15.63
N LYS A 276 2.50 -17.39 -16.85
CA LYS A 276 3.68 -17.24 -17.71
C LYS A 276 3.93 -15.80 -18.11
N GLU A 277 2.88 -15.07 -18.50
CA GLU A 277 2.96 -13.65 -18.83
C GLU A 277 3.40 -12.81 -17.63
N SER A 278 2.78 -13.01 -16.46
CA SER A 278 3.18 -12.30 -15.24
C SER A 278 4.61 -12.61 -14.82
N CYS A 279 5.05 -13.88 -14.96
CA CYS A 279 6.43 -14.28 -14.74
C CYS A 279 7.39 -13.57 -15.69
N ASN A 280 7.10 -13.57 -17.00
CA ASN A 280 7.93 -12.90 -18.00
C ASN A 280 7.99 -11.39 -17.77
N PHE A 281 6.86 -10.76 -17.39
CA PHE A 281 6.81 -9.35 -17.02
C PHE A 281 7.69 -9.05 -15.80
N TRP A 282 7.54 -9.82 -14.73
CA TRP A 282 8.38 -9.70 -13.54
C TRP A 282 9.86 -9.86 -13.90
N LEU A 283 10.22 -10.93 -14.59
CA LEU A 283 11.60 -11.23 -14.98
C LEU A 283 12.20 -10.13 -15.87
N ALA A 284 11.44 -9.64 -16.85
CA ALA A 284 11.86 -8.54 -17.71
C ALA A 284 12.16 -7.28 -16.89
N THR A 285 11.27 -6.93 -15.95
CA THR A 285 11.37 -5.69 -15.18
C THR A 285 12.49 -5.75 -14.13
N THR A 286 12.72 -6.90 -13.50
CA THR A 286 13.80 -7.07 -12.52
C THR A 286 15.18 -7.18 -13.17
N THR A 287 15.28 -7.83 -14.33
CA THR A 287 16.55 -8.00 -15.06
C THR A 287 16.85 -6.87 -16.03
N LYS A 288 15.91 -5.93 -16.20
CA LYS A 288 15.93 -4.89 -17.24
C LYS A 288 16.09 -5.45 -18.66
N ASN A 289 15.63 -6.69 -18.90
CA ASN A 289 15.73 -7.36 -20.19
C ASN A 289 14.48 -7.11 -21.04
N THR A 290 14.56 -6.14 -21.94
CA THR A 290 13.42 -5.75 -22.79
C THR A 290 13.05 -6.78 -23.85
N GLY A 291 13.97 -7.69 -24.20
CA GLY A 291 13.67 -8.82 -25.10
C GLY A 291 12.69 -9.84 -24.50
N LEU A 292 12.45 -9.78 -23.19
CA LEU A 292 11.36 -10.52 -22.55
C LEU A 292 10.02 -9.79 -22.69
N CYS A 293 10.00 -8.45 -22.71
CA CYS A 293 8.77 -7.68 -22.94
C CYS A 293 8.16 -7.95 -24.33
N THR A 294 8.98 -8.21 -25.35
CA THR A 294 8.48 -8.53 -26.71
C THR A 294 7.79 -9.90 -26.81
N GLN A 295 7.90 -10.73 -25.78
CA GLN A 295 7.20 -12.02 -25.69
C GLN A 295 5.82 -11.89 -25.03
N LEU A 296 5.50 -10.74 -24.45
CA LEU A 296 4.21 -10.44 -23.84
C LEU A 296 3.18 -10.00 -24.90
N PRO A 297 1.87 -10.11 -24.60
CA PRO A 297 0.84 -9.44 -25.38
C PRO A 297 1.12 -7.94 -25.53
N ALA A 298 0.66 -7.35 -26.63
CA ALA A 298 0.98 -5.98 -27.03
C ALA A 298 0.81 -4.94 -25.91
N GLU A 299 -0.31 -5.00 -25.19
CA GLU A 299 -0.63 -4.09 -24.09
C GLU A 299 0.39 -4.21 -22.93
N ARG A 300 0.66 -5.45 -22.50
CA ARG A 300 1.63 -5.75 -21.44
C ARG A 300 3.08 -5.48 -21.85
N ALA A 301 3.42 -5.65 -23.12
CA ALA A 301 4.75 -5.35 -23.65
C ALA A 301 5.08 -3.87 -23.48
N VAL A 302 4.13 -2.97 -23.76
CA VAL A 302 4.30 -1.52 -23.56
C VAL A 302 4.50 -1.19 -22.08
N GLU A 303 3.66 -1.74 -21.20
CA GLU A 303 3.77 -1.55 -19.74
C GLU A 303 5.14 -2.02 -19.21
N CYS A 304 5.55 -3.23 -19.59
CA CYS A 304 6.82 -3.85 -19.23
C CYS A 304 8.01 -2.96 -19.62
N THR A 305 8.00 -2.49 -20.87
CA THR A 305 9.09 -1.68 -21.41
C THR A 305 9.17 -0.31 -20.74
N ASN A 306 8.03 0.34 -20.48
CA ASN A 306 7.98 1.61 -19.73
C ASN A 306 8.54 1.46 -18.31
N LYS A 307 8.24 0.35 -17.63
CA LYS A 307 8.71 0.09 -16.25
C LYS A 307 10.22 -0.18 -16.17
N ILE A 308 10.84 -0.74 -17.20
CA ILE A 308 12.30 -0.99 -17.23
C ILE A 308 13.11 0.29 -17.37
N LEU A 309 12.56 1.26 -18.11
CA LEU A 309 13.35 2.37 -18.65
C LEU A 309 13.15 3.68 -17.90
N ASP A 310 12.33 3.69 -16.85
CA ASP A 310 12.00 4.88 -16.04
C ASP A 310 11.64 6.10 -16.91
N GLY A 311 11.01 5.85 -18.05
CA GLY A 311 10.65 6.86 -19.05
C GLY A 311 11.63 7.00 -20.22
N ASN A 312 12.91 6.65 -20.12
CA ASN A 312 13.88 6.82 -21.22
C ASN A 312 13.90 5.64 -22.21
N LEU A 313 12.86 5.57 -23.03
CA LEU A 313 12.57 4.46 -23.94
C LEU A 313 13.36 4.53 -25.27
N PRO A 314 14.31 3.60 -25.57
CA PRO A 314 14.97 3.55 -26.86
C PRO A 314 13.98 3.24 -27.98
N VAL A 315 14.05 4.00 -29.06
CA VAL A 315 13.12 3.96 -30.20
C VAL A 315 13.12 2.60 -30.88
N GLU A 316 14.27 1.93 -30.90
CA GLU A 316 14.48 0.62 -31.53
C GLU A 316 13.56 -0.44 -30.93
N MET A 317 13.20 -0.29 -29.65
CA MET A 317 12.33 -1.25 -28.96
C MET A 317 10.87 -1.15 -29.42
N CYS A 318 10.41 0.04 -29.79
CA CYS A 318 9.05 0.24 -30.30
C CYS A 318 8.82 -0.47 -31.64
N ILE A 319 9.88 -0.71 -32.42
CA ILE A 319 9.78 -1.37 -33.73
C ILE A 319 9.27 -2.82 -33.58
N GLY A 320 9.65 -3.51 -32.51
CA GLY A 320 9.31 -4.91 -32.25
C GLY A 320 7.94 -5.15 -31.60
N ILE A 321 7.21 -4.09 -31.21
CA ILE A 321 5.89 -4.23 -30.58
C ILE A 321 4.85 -4.62 -31.63
N LYS A 322 4.12 -5.70 -31.35
CA LYS A 322 2.98 -6.14 -32.16
C LYS A 322 1.78 -5.24 -31.88
N GLY A 323 0.95 -5.00 -32.89
CA GLY A 323 -0.21 -4.10 -32.78
C GLY A 323 0.16 -2.65 -33.12
N ALA A 324 -0.56 -2.06 -34.07
CA ALA A 324 -0.26 -0.71 -34.56
C ALA A 324 -0.49 0.36 -33.48
N PHE A 325 -1.53 0.20 -32.66
CA PHE A 325 -1.88 1.15 -31.61
C PHE A 325 -0.83 1.19 -30.50
N GLU A 326 -0.43 0.03 -29.99
CA GLU A 326 0.56 -0.13 -28.92
C GLU A 326 1.95 0.31 -29.38
N LYS A 327 2.33 -0.05 -30.60
CA LYS A 327 3.55 0.44 -31.25
C LYS A 327 3.56 1.97 -31.35
N ASN A 328 2.47 2.57 -31.81
CA ASN A 328 2.36 4.03 -31.90
C ASN A 328 2.40 4.69 -30.52
N LYS A 329 1.77 4.11 -29.50
CA LYS A 329 1.84 4.57 -28.11
C LYS A 329 3.26 4.54 -27.56
N CYS A 330 4.03 3.49 -27.87
CA CYS A 330 5.44 3.40 -27.54
C CYS A 330 6.24 4.56 -28.14
N PHE A 331 6.06 4.87 -29.43
CA PHE A 331 6.74 6.00 -30.06
C PHE A 331 6.37 7.35 -29.42
N VAL A 332 5.11 7.57 -29.03
CA VAL A 332 4.71 8.78 -28.30
C VAL A 332 5.48 8.92 -26.98
N ASN A 333 5.59 7.85 -26.21
CA ASN A 333 6.31 7.85 -24.93
C ASN A 333 7.82 8.11 -25.15
N ALA A 334 8.43 7.42 -26.12
CA ALA A 334 9.84 7.63 -26.46
C ALA A 334 10.11 9.08 -26.91
N ALA A 335 9.25 9.63 -27.78
CA ALA A 335 9.36 10.99 -28.27
C ALA A 335 9.25 12.04 -27.15
N THR A 336 8.30 11.87 -26.24
CA THR A 336 8.03 12.82 -25.15
C THR A 336 9.12 12.80 -24.08
N SER A 337 9.55 11.61 -23.66
CA SER A 337 10.64 11.47 -22.69
C SER A 337 11.99 11.92 -23.25
N GLY A 338 12.29 11.57 -24.51
CA GLY A 338 13.51 12.02 -25.20
C GLY A 338 13.45 13.47 -25.68
N LYS A 339 12.28 14.10 -25.63
CA LYS A 339 11.99 15.42 -26.23
C LYS A 339 12.40 15.52 -27.70
N ASP A 340 12.26 14.43 -28.45
CA ASP A 340 12.61 14.33 -29.87
C ASP A 340 11.36 14.09 -30.73
N ALA A 341 10.93 15.14 -31.43
CA ALA A 341 9.75 15.09 -32.29
C ALA A 341 9.96 14.25 -33.56
N ASN A 342 11.19 13.93 -33.96
CA ASN A 342 11.43 13.08 -35.12
C ASN A 342 10.96 11.64 -34.86
N ILE A 343 10.91 11.21 -33.60
CA ILE A 343 10.35 9.91 -33.22
C ILE A 343 8.84 9.86 -33.53
N CYS A 344 8.13 10.98 -33.39
CA CYS A 344 6.70 11.05 -33.74
C CYS A 344 6.46 10.78 -35.24
N GLU A 345 7.45 10.98 -36.11
CA GLU A 345 7.35 10.68 -37.55
C GLU A 345 7.32 9.18 -37.83
N LEU A 346 7.70 8.34 -36.86
CA LEU A 346 7.63 6.88 -36.96
C LEU A 346 6.24 6.32 -36.67
N ILE A 347 5.30 7.17 -36.22
CA ILE A 347 3.90 6.82 -35.98
C ILE A 347 3.19 6.71 -37.34
N ASP A 348 3.16 5.49 -37.88
CA ASP A 348 2.48 5.17 -39.12
C ASP A 348 0.98 4.91 -38.87
N SER A 349 0.15 5.13 -39.89
CA SER A 349 -1.29 4.82 -39.94
C SER A 349 -2.21 5.59 -38.99
N ASN A 350 -1.71 6.29 -37.95
CA ASN A 350 -2.53 7.13 -37.08
C ASN A 350 -2.05 8.58 -37.07
N SER A 351 -2.54 9.31 -38.05
CA SER A 351 -2.09 10.66 -38.33
C SER A 351 -2.52 11.69 -37.26
N LEU A 352 -3.63 11.46 -36.55
CA LEU A 352 -4.06 12.27 -35.40
C LEU A 352 -3.16 12.05 -34.18
N MET A 353 -2.74 10.80 -33.95
CA MET A 353 -1.83 10.45 -32.86
C MET A 353 -0.43 11.02 -33.10
N ARG A 354 0.07 10.97 -34.35
CA ARG A 354 1.30 11.66 -34.76
C ARG A 354 1.25 13.16 -34.45
N ASP A 355 0.20 13.84 -34.89
CA ASP A 355 0.08 15.29 -34.67
C ASP A 355 -0.02 15.63 -33.17
N SER A 356 -0.70 14.79 -32.39
CA SER A 356 -0.79 14.92 -30.93
C SER A 356 0.55 14.67 -30.23
N CYS A 357 1.34 13.70 -30.72
CA CYS A 357 2.70 13.43 -30.28
C CYS A 357 3.59 14.67 -30.45
N ILE A 358 3.61 15.24 -31.66
CA ILE A 358 4.40 16.43 -31.98
C ILE A 358 4.01 17.60 -31.08
N SER A 359 2.70 17.84 -30.91
CA SER A 359 2.18 18.89 -30.03
C SER A 359 2.68 18.72 -28.58
N LYS A 360 2.62 17.49 -28.06
CA LYS A 360 3.08 17.19 -26.70
C LYS A 360 4.58 17.39 -26.54
N VAL A 361 5.40 16.91 -27.49
CA VAL A 361 6.85 17.13 -27.49
C VAL A 361 7.19 18.62 -27.57
N ALA A 362 6.50 19.38 -28.42
CA ALA A 362 6.65 20.83 -28.55
C ALA A 362 6.39 21.54 -27.22
N LEU A 363 5.29 21.18 -26.55
CA LEU A 363 4.94 21.74 -25.24
C LEU A 363 5.98 21.38 -24.16
N ASP A 364 6.41 20.12 -24.07
CA ASP A 364 7.34 19.65 -23.03
C ASP A 364 8.78 20.16 -23.22
N SER A 365 9.17 20.43 -24.47
CA SER A 365 10.46 21.04 -24.83
C SER A 365 10.44 22.57 -24.88
N GLY A 366 9.26 23.21 -24.97
CA GLY A 366 9.13 24.67 -25.12
C GLY A 366 9.49 25.17 -26.52
N LYS A 367 9.50 24.30 -27.53
CA LYS A 367 9.95 24.59 -28.90
C LYS A 367 8.76 24.80 -29.83
N ALA A 368 8.36 26.06 -30.02
CA ALA A 368 7.19 26.42 -30.84
C ALA A 368 7.32 25.99 -32.31
N GLU A 369 8.53 25.97 -32.86
CA GLU A 369 8.81 25.57 -34.24
C GLU A 369 8.36 24.13 -34.55
N LEU A 370 8.28 23.27 -33.53
CA LEU A 370 7.79 21.90 -33.67
C LEU A 370 6.29 21.86 -33.98
N CYS A 371 5.48 22.82 -33.51
CA CYS A 371 4.07 22.90 -33.90
C CYS A 371 3.93 23.06 -35.42
N GLY A 372 4.91 23.68 -36.10
CA GLY A 372 4.94 23.79 -37.56
C GLY A 372 5.03 22.46 -38.30
N LYS A 373 5.45 21.37 -37.63
CA LYS A 373 5.50 20.00 -38.20
C LYS A 373 4.13 19.29 -38.18
N ILE A 374 3.14 19.83 -37.46
CA ILE A 374 1.76 19.34 -37.49
C ILE A 374 1.17 19.62 -38.88
N ARG A 375 0.49 18.63 -39.46
CA ARG A 375 0.01 18.71 -40.85
C ARG A 375 -0.92 19.90 -41.05
N ALA A 376 -0.84 20.51 -42.23
CA ALA A 376 -1.58 21.73 -42.56
C ALA A 376 -3.11 21.57 -42.53
N ASN A 377 -3.64 20.36 -42.74
CA ASN A 377 -5.07 20.08 -42.64
C ASN A 377 -5.57 19.93 -41.19
N ASN A 378 -4.67 19.82 -40.21
CA ASN A 378 -5.00 19.76 -38.79
C ASN A 378 -4.75 21.12 -38.11
N ILE A 379 -5.38 22.15 -38.66
CA ILE A 379 -5.21 23.55 -38.23
C ILE A 379 -5.51 23.70 -36.74
N SER A 380 -6.61 23.10 -36.27
CA SER A 380 -7.05 23.19 -34.88
C SER A 380 -5.98 22.71 -33.90
N ARG A 381 -5.43 21.50 -34.07
CA ARG A 381 -4.39 20.95 -33.17
C ARG A 381 -3.10 21.77 -33.22
N ARG A 382 -2.74 22.27 -34.41
CA ARG A 382 -1.55 23.10 -34.59
C ARG A 382 -1.67 24.44 -33.86
N ASP A 383 -2.81 25.09 -34.00
CA ASP A 383 -3.09 26.37 -33.38
C ASP A 383 -3.19 26.24 -31.85
N GLU A 384 -3.78 25.14 -31.37
CA GLU A 384 -3.77 24.76 -29.95
C GLU A 384 -2.35 24.56 -29.43
N CYS A 385 -1.48 23.87 -30.19
CA CYS A 385 -0.06 23.68 -29.85
C CYS A 385 0.68 25.02 -29.65
N TYR A 386 0.58 25.93 -30.63
CA TYR A 386 1.19 27.26 -30.51
C TYR A 386 0.65 28.03 -29.31
N SER A 387 -0.67 28.01 -29.10
CA SER A 387 -1.31 28.73 -28.00
C SER A 387 -0.88 28.20 -26.63
N ALA A 388 -0.81 26.88 -26.47
CA ALA A 388 -0.36 26.26 -25.23
C ALA A 388 1.11 26.59 -24.92
N ILE A 389 1.98 26.63 -25.94
CA ILE A 389 3.39 27.02 -25.77
C ILE A 389 3.52 28.50 -25.45
N ALA A 390 2.79 29.37 -26.16
CA ALA A 390 2.75 30.80 -25.89
C ALA A 390 2.41 31.06 -24.42
N LEU A 391 1.34 30.42 -23.92
CA LEU A 391 0.92 30.48 -22.53
C LEU A 391 1.98 29.94 -21.57
N LYS A 392 2.59 28.78 -21.86
CA LYS A 392 3.61 28.18 -21.01
C LYS A 392 4.83 29.10 -20.84
N LEU A 393 5.26 29.72 -21.94
CA LEU A 393 6.45 30.58 -21.97
C LEU A 393 6.16 32.05 -21.60
N GLY A 394 4.89 32.47 -21.58
CA GLY A 394 4.53 33.88 -21.47
C GLY A 394 4.97 34.71 -22.68
N ASN A 395 5.13 34.10 -23.85
CA ASN A 395 5.67 34.74 -25.05
C ASN A 395 4.57 34.93 -26.11
N HIS A 396 4.08 36.16 -26.23
CA HIS A 396 3.01 36.52 -27.17
C HIS A 396 3.41 36.40 -28.64
N SER A 397 4.71 36.47 -28.98
CA SER A 397 5.15 36.33 -30.38
C SER A 397 4.85 34.94 -30.96
N VAL A 398 4.68 33.91 -30.11
CA VAL A 398 4.27 32.58 -30.55
C VAL A 398 2.83 32.57 -31.07
N CYS A 399 1.94 33.40 -30.52
CA CYS A 399 0.56 33.52 -30.99
C CYS A 399 0.49 34.00 -32.45
N GLU A 400 1.52 34.67 -32.97
CA GLU A 400 1.56 35.12 -34.36
C GLU A 400 1.53 33.96 -35.38
N SER A 401 1.94 32.77 -34.93
CA SER A 401 1.93 31.54 -35.75
C SER A 401 0.56 30.84 -35.83
N VAL A 402 -0.43 31.27 -35.04
CA VAL A 402 -1.78 30.68 -35.00
C VAL A 402 -2.58 31.06 -36.25
N GLN A 403 -3.12 30.11 -37.01
CA GLN A 403 -3.73 30.41 -38.31
C GLN A 403 -5.22 30.75 -38.27
N ALA A 404 -6.02 30.05 -37.45
CA ALA A 404 -7.43 30.31 -37.30
C ALA A 404 -7.65 31.60 -36.52
N ASP A 405 -8.48 32.50 -37.04
CA ASP A 405 -8.70 33.83 -36.46
C ASP A 405 -9.20 33.74 -35.01
N THR A 406 -10.14 32.84 -34.74
CA THR A 406 -10.66 32.60 -33.38
C THR A 406 -9.57 32.15 -32.42
N ALA A 407 -8.75 31.16 -32.81
CA ALA A 407 -7.65 30.71 -31.97
C ALA A 407 -6.59 31.80 -31.78
N TYR A 408 -6.39 32.66 -32.79
CA TYR A 408 -5.38 33.71 -32.78
C TYR A 408 -5.65 34.74 -31.68
N TYR A 409 -6.81 35.41 -31.69
CA TYR A 409 -7.09 36.42 -30.64
C TYR A 409 -7.30 35.77 -29.26
N MET A 410 -7.78 34.52 -29.21
CA MET A 410 -7.90 33.76 -27.95
C MET A 410 -6.54 33.43 -27.32
N CYS A 411 -5.50 33.22 -28.13
CA CYS A 411 -4.13 33.02 -27.65
C CYS A 411 -3.64 34.27 -26.90
N PHE A 412 -3.79 35.46 -27.50
CA PHE A 412 -3.43 36.73 -26.86
C PHE A 412 -4.28 37.01 -25.62
N ALA A 413 -5.60 36.80 -25.69
CA ALA A 413 -6.50 37.06 -24.56
C ALA A 413 -6.14 36.16 -23.36
N SER A 414 -5.83 34.89 -23.62
CA SER A 414 -5.41 33.95 -22.57
C SER A 414 -4.09 34.37 -21.93
N LEU A 415 -3.14 34.89 -22.72
CA LEU A 415 -1.90 35.47 -22.19
C LEU A 415 -2.16 36.71 -21.33
N ALA A 416 -2.95 37.66 -21.85
CA ALA A 416 -3.33 38.88 -21.14
C ALA A 416 -3.97 38.56 -19.78
N ILE A 417 -4.86 37.55 -19.73
CA ILE A 417 -5.49 37.08 -18.48
C ILE A 417 -4.45 36.51 -17.53
N LYS A 418 -3.57 35.63 -18.04
CA LYS A 418 -2.53 34.98 -17.23
C LYS A 418 -1.55 36.00 -16.63
N SER A 419 -1.21 37.04 -17.36
CA SER A 419 -0.31 38.11 -16.89
C SER A 419 -1.03 39.28 -16.22
N ASN A 420 -2.36 39.27 -16.20
CA ASN A 420 -3.20 40.41 -15.78
C ASN A 420 -2.80 41.73 -16.46
N ALA A 421 -2.52 41.67 -17.77
CA ALA A 421 -1.96 42.77 -18.56
C ALA A 421 -2.74 42.92 -19.88
N PRO A 422 -3.77 43.79 -19.95
CA PRO A 422 -4.58 43.97 -21.16
C PRO A 422 -3.76 44.48 -22.36
N GLU A 423 -2.65 45.17 -22.14
CA GLU A 423 -1.73 45.67 -23.16
C GLU A 423 -1.10 44.55 -24.01
N VAL A 424 -1.13 43.29 -23.55
CA VAL A 424 -0.74 42.13 -24.36
C VAL A 424 -1.59 42.03 -25.62
N CYS A 425 -2.86 42.41 -25.58
CA CYS A 425 -3.73 42.43 -26.76
C CYS A 425 -3.24 43.42 -27.83
N ASP A 426 -2.59 44.51 -27.43
CA ASP A 426 -2.09 45.56 -28.32
C ASP A 426 -0.86 45.12 -29.11
N THR A 427 -0.21 44.02 -28.67
CA THR A 427 0.93 43.44 -29.36
C THR A 427 0.56 42.60 -30.58
N SER A 428 -0.74 42.30 -30.78
CA SER A 428 -1.20 41.53 -31.94
C SER A 428 -1.02 42.30 -33.25
N GLN A 429 -0.36 41.68 -34.23
CA GLN A 429 0.03 42.36 -35.47
C GLN A 429 -1.04 42.32 -36.58
N ARG A 430 -2.04 41.43 -36.48
CA ARG A 430 -3.05 41.25 -37.53
C ARG A 430 -4.10 42.36 -37.52
N GLN A 431 -3.94 43.29 -38.47
CA GLN A 431 -4.89 44.38 -38.71
C GLN A 431 -6.23 43.92 -39.29
N ARG A 432 -6.27 42.78 -39.97
CA ARG A 432 -7.49 42.16 -40.49
C ARG A 432 -7.41 40.65 -40.32
N LEU A 433 -8.40 40.09 -39.65
CA LEU A 433 -8.62 38.64 -39.56
C LEU A 433 -9.29 38.15 -40.85
N ARG A 434 -9.12 36.89 -41.22
CA ARG A 434 -9.61 36.34 -42.50
C ARG A 434 -11.14 36.29 -42.57
N LEU A 435 -11.79 35.97 -41.44
CA LEU A 435 -13.23 35.78 -41.31
C LEU A 435 -13.90 36.91 -40.51
N LEU A 436 -13.11 37.75 -39.83
CA LEU A 436 -13.62 38.78 -38.93
C LEU A 436 -13.17 40.17 -39.41
N PRO A 437 -14.08 41.16 -39.45
CA PRO A 437 -13.82 42.45 -40.10
C PRO A 437 -12.87 43.40 -39.34
N TYR A 438 -12.55 43.09 -38.08
CA TYR A 438 -11.82 43.99 -37.18
C TYR A 438 -10.44 43.42 -36.79
N PRO A 439 -9.50 44.28 -36.36
CA PRO A 439 -8.18 43.88 -35.88
C PRO A 439 -8.23 42.84 -34.76
N GLY A 440 -7.21 41.97 -34.69
CA GLY A 440 -7.13 40.94 -33.64
C GLY A 440 -7.07 41.50 -32.22
N LYS A 441 -6.45 42.68 -32.03
CA LYS A 441 -6.35 43.36 -30.74
C LYS A 441 -7.71 43.65 -30.12
N ASP A 442 -8.70 43.99 -30.93
CA ASP A 442 -10.01 44.40 -30.43
C ASP A 442 -10.78 43.17 -29.93
N TYR A 443 -10.78 42.08 -30.72
CA TYR A 443 -11.35 40.81 -30.26
C TYR A 443 -10.64 40.25 -29.03
N CYS A 444 -9.31 40.41 -28.94
CA CYS A 444 -8.57 40.03 -27.74
C CYS A 444 -9.03 40.80 -26.50
N ARG A 445 -9.17 42.14 -26.61
CA ARG A 445 -9.65 42.99 -25.51
C ARG A 445 -11.08 42.62 -25.08
N ILE A 446 -11.97 42.35 -26.04
CA ILE A 446 -13.33 41.86 -25.76
C ILE A 446 -13.27 40.56 -24.94
N GLU A 447 -12.52 39.56 -25.39
CA GLU A 447 -12.42 38.28 -24.68
C GLU A 447 -11.72 38.40 -23.31
N TYR A 448 -10.77 39.33 -23.18
CA TYR A 448 -10.15 39.67 -21.90
C TYR A 448 -11.19 40.24 -20.92
N ALA A 449 -12.01 41.22 -21.35
CA ALA A 449 -13.07 41.82 -20.56
C ALA A 449 -14.13 40.80 -20.13
N VAL A 450 -14.59 39.95 -21.07
CA VAL A 450 -15.58 38.88 -20.84
C VAL A 450 -15.09 37.91 -19.77
N ARG A 451 -13.83 37.45 -19.87
CA ARG A 451 -13.28 36.49 -18.91
C ARG A 451 -12.92 37.12 -17.55
N LYS A 452 -12.70 38.43 -17.50
CA LYS A 452 -12.56 39.18 -16.24
C LYS A 452 -13.89 39.58 -15.62
N VAL A 453 -14.97 39.48 -16.38
CA VAL A 453 -16.32 39.93 -16.00
C VAL A 453 -16.30 41.38 -15.53
N ASP A 454 -15.60 42.24 -16.30
CA ASP A 454 -15.42 43.64 -15.97
C ASP A 454 -15.85 44.51 -17.15
N ILE A 455 -17.01 45.15 -17.00
CA ILE A 455 -17.64 45.98 -18.04
C ILE A 455 -16.86 47.28 -18.29
N SER A 456 -16.08 47.77 -17.31
CA SER A 456 -15.28 48.98 -17.50
C SER A 456 -14.17 48.78 -18.53
N LEU A 457 -13.75 47.53 -18.74
CA LEU A 457 -12.79 47.15 -19.80
C LEU A 457 -13.41 47.20 -21.20
N CYS A 458 -14.73 47.40 -21.31
CA CYS A 458 -15.42 47.63 -22.58
C CYS A 458 -15.38 49.10 -23.03
N GLU A 459 -14.84 50.00 -22.21
CA GLU A 459 -14.61 51.39 -22.58
C GLU A 459 -13.33 51.53 -23.43
N GLY A 460 -13.29 52.53 -24.33
CA GLY A 460 -12.08 52.87 -25.09
C GLY A 460 -11.85 52.10 -26.40
N PHE A 461 -12.86 51.39 -26.91
CA PHE A 461 -12.85 50.95 -28.32
C PHE A 461 -13.07 52.15 -29.25
N GLU A 462 -12.35 52.18 -30.37
CA GLU A 462 -12.49 53.24 -31.39
C GLU A 462 -13.86 53.18 -32.10
N LEU A 463 -14.42 51.97 -32.23
CA LEU A 463 -15.73 51.73 -32.83
C LEU A 463 -16.75 51.43 -31.74
N GLU A 464 -17.81 52.25 -31.69
CA GLU A 464 -18.93 52.12 -30.74
C GLU A 464 -19.57 50.73 -30.79
N TYR A 465 -19.69 50.13 -31.98
CA TYR A 465 -20.19 48.77 -32.15
C TYR A 465 -19.40 47.72 -31.37
N LEU A 466 -18.07 47.84 -31.29
CA LEU A 466 -17.22 46.88 -30.57
C LEU A 466 -17.38 47.02 -29.06
N SER A 467 -17.51 48.26 -28.56
CA SER A 467 -17.82 48.54 -27.16
C SER A 467 -19.17 47.93 -26.77
N SER A 468 -20.22 48.17 -27.58
CA SER A 468 -21.55 47.57 -27.37
C SER A 468 -21.52 46.04 -27.40
N GLN A 469 -20.76 45.44 -28.33
CA GLN A 469 -20.58 43.99 -28.40
C GLN A 469 -19.88 43.44 -27.15
N CYS A 470 -18.85 44.14 -26.66
CA CYS A 470 -18.14 43.81 -25.43
C CYS A 470 -19.09 43.82 -24.23
N GLU A 471 -19.80 44.93 -24.03
CA GLU A 471 -20.76 45.11 -22.93
C GLU A 471 -21.83 44.03 -22.96
N THR A 472 -22.39 43.74 -24.14
CA THR A 472 -23.39 42.68 -24.32
C THR A 472 -22.84 41.33 -23.87
N LYS A 473 -21.61 40.98 -24.29
CA LYS A 473 -21.00 39.70 -23.90
C LYS A 473 -20.65 39.65 -22.40
N VAL A 474 -20.17 40.75 -21.81
CA VAL A 474 -19.85 40.83 -20.38
C VAL A 474 -21.14 40.72 -19.55
N ASN A 475 -22.17 41.52 -19.90
CA ASN A 475 -23.48 41.46 -19.25
C ASN A 475 -24.10 40.08 -19.37
N LYS A 476 -23.93 39.40 -20.51
CA LYS A 476 -24.36 38.01 -20.66
C LYS A 476 -23.70 37.08 -19.64
N VAL A 477 -22.40 37.19 -19.39
CA VAL A 477 -21.73 36.39 -18.35
C VAL A 477 -22.18 36.78 -16.93
N ILE A 478 -22.51 38.05 -16.69
CA ILE A 478 -23.02 38.54 -15.40
C ILE A 478 -24.44 38.02 -15.12
N SER A 479 -25.30 38.04 -16.14
CA SER A 479 -26.73 37.74 -16.05
C SER A 479 -27.06 36.26 -16.16
N CYS A 480 -26.28 35.47 -16.89
CA CYS A 480 -26.60 34.07 -17.16
C CYS A 480 -25.93 33.14 -16.13
N VAL A 481 -26.46 33.11 -14.91
CA VAL A 481 -25.87 32.37 -13.78
C VAL A 481 -26.82 31.26 -13.32
N SER A 482 -26.56 30.04 -13.81
CA SER A 482 -27.35 28.87 -13.42
C SER A 482 -27.48 28.68 -11.90
N GLY A 483 -28.71 28.57 -11.42
CA GLY A 483 -29.08 28.31 -10.02
C GLY A 483 -29.31 29.57 -9.18
N ASP A 484 -29.35 30.76 -9.77
CA ASP A 484 -29.68 32.01 -9.10
C ASP A 484 -31.20 32.31 -9.08
N GLY A 485 -31.99 31.53 -9.82
CA GLY A 485 -33.45 31.61 -9.89
C GLY A 485 -33.98 32.75 -10.76
N ALA A 486 -33.11 33.41 -11.55
CA ALA A 486 -33.47 34.41 -12.53
C ALA A 486 -33.18 33.90 -13.95
N CYS A 487 -33.97 34.35 -14.92
CA CYS A 487 -33.63 34.19 -16.34
C CYS A 487 -33.86 35.53 -17.02
N ASP A 488 -32.78 36.13 -17.54
CA ASP A 488 -32.89 37.30 -18.38
C ASP A 488 -33.34 36.89 -19.79
N GLU A 489 -34.67 36.79 -19.96
CA GLU A 489 -35.31 36.43 -21.22
C GLU A 489 -34.82 37.31 -22.38
N GLY A 490 -34.20 36.68 -23.38
CA GLY A 490 -33.64 37.35 -24.55
C GLY A 490 -32.13 37.63 -24.49
N LEU A 491 -31.51 37.50 -23.31
CA LEU A 491 -30.05 37.58 -23.14
C LEU A 491 -29.42 36.20 -22.95
N CYS A 492 -30.04 35.34 -22.13
CA CYS A 492 -29.51 34.02 -21.75
C CYS A 492 -30.21 32.89 -22.51
N ALA A 493 -29.43 31.94 -23.02
CA ALA A 493 -29.94 30.68 -23.53
C ALA A 493 -29.90 29.60 -22.43
N TYR A 494 -30.75 28.58 -22.53
CA TYR A 494 -30.85 27.51 -21.52
C TYR A 494 -29.54 26.74 -21.29
N ASP A 495 -28.71 26.60 -22.33
CA ASP A 495 -27.40 25.96 -22.23
C ASP A 495 -26.36 26.80 -21.47
N GLU A 496 -26.61 28.10 -21.32
CA GLU A 496 -25.79 29.05 -20.57
C GLU A 496 -26.36 29.27 -19.16
N ASP A 497 -27.69 29.24 -19.02
CA ASP A 497 -28.42 29.41 -17.77
C ASP A 497 -29.56 28.39 -17.62
N ARG A 498 -29.42 27.48 -16.65
CA ARG A 498 -30.42 26.43 -16.40
C ARG A 498 -31.71 26.93 -15.75
N ASP A 499 -31.72 28.17 -15.25
CA ASP A 499 -32.94 28.80 -14.74
C ASP A 499 -33.81 29.33 -15.90
N CYS A 500 -33.24 29.45 -17.09
CA CYS A 500 -34.00 29.79 -18.28
C CYS A 500 -34.91 28.65 -18.75
N PRO A 501 -36.05 28.96 -19.41
CA PRO A 501 -36.88 27.93 -20.00
C PRO A 501 -36.08 27.12 -21.03
N ASN A 502 -35.98 25.81 -20.82
CA ASN A 502 -35.38 24.92 -21.80
C ASN A 502 -36.17 25.02 -23.13
N PRO A 503 -35.58 25.49 -24.25
CA PRO A 503 -36.29 25.60 -25.51
C PRO A 503 -36.69 24.24 -26.08
N TYR A 504 -36.10 23.15 -25.57
CA TYR A 504 -36.45 21.77 -25.88
C TYR A 504 -37.37 21.13 -24.84
N ALA A 505 -37.78 21.86 -23.80
CA ALA A 505 -38.79 21.36 -22.88
C ALA A 505 -40.15 21.39 -23.55
N CYS A 506 -40.71 20.20 -23.76
CA CYS A 506 -42.06 20.07 -24.27
C CYS A 506 -43.07 20.57 -23.23
N LYS A 507 -44.15 21.20 -23.69
CA LYS A 507 -45.32 21.57 -22.86
C LYS A 507 -46.50 20.67 -23.15
N THR A 508 -46.54 20.12 -24.36
CA THR A 508 -47.60 19.26 -24.89
C THR A 508 -46.98 18.12 -25.69
N ASN A 509 -47.72 17.03 -25.89
CA ASN A 509 -47.29 15.95 -26.78
C ASN A 509 -47.04 16.44 -28.21
N LEU A 510 -47.71 17.53 -28.63
CA LEU A 510 -47.53 18.13 -29.96
C LEU A 510 -46.13 18.73 -30.15
N ASP A 511 -45.53 19.23 -29.07
CA ASP A 511 -44.17 19.77 -29.08
C ASP A 511 -43.11 18.68 -29.26
N CYS A 512 -43.47 17.42 -29.02
CA CYS A 512 -42.61 16.25 -29.19
C CYS A 512 -42.78 15.53 -30.51
N ASN A 513 -43.59 16.06 -31.44
CA ASN A 513 -43.87 15.38 -32.70
C ASN A 513 -42.60 15.31 -33.58
N ASP A 514 -42.01 14.11 -33.74
CA ASP A 514 -40.86 13.88 -34.61
C ASP A 514 -41.25 13.64 -36.09
N ASN A 515 -42.55 13.61 -36.38
CA ASN A 515 -43.18 13.26 -37.66
C ASN A 515 -42.89 11.82 -38.15
N ASP A 516 -42.43 10.92 -37.28
CA ASP A 516 -42.32 9.49 -37.58
C ASP A 516 -43.66 8.80 -37.27
N THR A 517 -44.30 8.26 -38.30
CA THR A 517 -45.58 7.54 -38.12
C THR A 517 -45.40 6.19 -37.41
N GLY A 518 -44.16 5.73 -37.22
CA GLY A 518 -43.79 4.54 -36.46
C GLY A 518 -43.61 4.78 -34.97
N THR A 519 -43.78 5.99 -34.45
CA THR A 519 -43.60 6.33 -33.03
C THR A 519 -44.88 6.93 -32.43
N THR A 520 -45.02 6.81 -31.11
CA THR A 520 -45.96 7.59 -30.31
C THR A 520 -45.16 8.54 -29.44
N ASP A 521 -45.38 9.83 -29.67
CA ASP A 521 -44.65 10.89 -28.99
C ASP A 521 -45.42 11.38 -27.77
N SER A 522 -44.74 11.43 -26.63
CA SER A 522 -45.30 11.91 -25.38
C SER A 522 -44.38 12.90 -24.71
N CYS A 523 -44.97 13.95 -24.18
CA CYS A 523 -44.29 14.94 -23.38
C CYS A 523 -44.46 14.62 -21.89
N ASN A 524 -43.36 14.46 -21.18
CA ASN A 524 -43.40 14.47 -19.73
C ASN A 524 -43.43 15.93 -19.24
N THR A 525 -44.61 16.43 -18.91
CA THR A 525 -44.81 17.82 -18.50
C THR A 525 -44.15 18.19 -17.16
N GLN A 526 -43.71 17.20 -16.37
CA GLN A 526 -42.95 17.45 -15.14
C GLN A 526 -41.46 17.63 -15.39
N SER A 527 -40.89 16.89 -16.36
CA SER A 527 -39.46 16.98 -16.71
C SER A 527 -39.18 17.81 -17.96
N GLY A 528 -40.22 18.16 -18.73
CA GLY A 528 -40.09 18.75 -20.07
C GLY A 528 -39.52 17.78 -21.12
N ALA A 529 -39.32 16.50 -20.82
CA ALA A 529 -38.66 15.58 -21.74
C ALA A 529 -39.64 14.93 -22.73
N CYS A 530 -39.27 14.91 -24.01
CA CYS A 530 -39.95 14.12 -25.03
C CYS A 530 -39.57 12.64 -24.93
N THR A 531 -40.56 11.77 -25.09
CA THR A 531 -40.40 10.32 -25.17
C THR A 531 -41.05 9.81 -26.45
N HIS A 532 -40.25 9.15 -27.29
CA HIS A 532 -40.67 8.56 -28.57
C HIS A 532 -40.73 7.05 -28.40
N THR A 533 -41.94 6.47 -28.45
CA THR A 533 -42.13 5.02 -28.26
C THR A 533 -42.47 4.36 -29.59
N VAL A 534 -41.64 3.42 -30.05
CA VAL A 534 -41.90 2.69 -31.30
C VAL A 534 -43.21 1.90 -31.21
N VAL A 535 -44.11 2.15 -32.15
CA VAL A 535 -45.38 1.43 -32.30
C VAL A 535 -45.05 0.04 -32.85
N SER A 536 -45.21 -0.99 -32.01
CA SER A 536 -45.03 -2.38 -32.44
C SER A 536 -46.20 -2.77 -33.35
N SER A 537 -45.94 -2.97 -34.65
CA SER A 537 -46.92 -3.37 -35.66
C SER A 537 -47.40 -4.81 -35.47
#